data_AF-A0A6J5E7Z5-F1
#
_entry.id   AF-A0A6J5E7Z5-F1
#
_cell.length_a   1.000
_cell.length_b   1.000
_cell.length_c   1.000
_cell.angle_alpha   90.00
_cell.angle_beta   90.00
_cell.angle_gamma   90.00
#
_symmetry.space_group_name_H-M   'P 1'
#
loop_
_entity.id
_entity.type
_entity.pdbx_description
1 polymer ?
#
loop_
_entity_poly.entity_id
_entity_poly.type
_entity_poly.pdbx_seq_one_letter_code
_entity_poly.pdbx_strand_id
1 'polypeptide(L)'
;MSRSLEVREYKLLDFLLDVNEPLYGHRVKIWKKQIKTCRVREIDTPYFLAVCHEDVVEQSGCGAVTLGRELIAIDQSVPVLIYAVLMKTPSDWIVDIFNVDRLDGEALMTYPEAGDGLMIMEAGKRVGGADWRSVYGESDLPPPAILE
;
A
#
# COMPACT_ATOMS: atom_id res chain seq x y z
N MET A 1 5.48 19.09 5.28
CA MET A 1 6.79 19.23 4.58
C MET A 1 7.02 17.98 3.75
N SER A 2 7.50 18.05 2.50
CA SER A 2 7.74 16.85 1.68
C SER A 2 9.15 16.30 1.90
N ARG A 3 9.30 14.97 1.92
CA ARG A 3 10.56 14.25 2.08
C ARG A 3 10.64 13.05 1.15
N SER A 4 11.80 12.43 1.02
CA SER A 4 11.89 11.11 0.41
C SER A 4 11.29 10.05 1.35
N LEU A 5 10.90 8.91 0.79
CA LEU A 5 10.59 7.71 1.58
C LEU A 5 11.81 7.35 2.43
N GLU A 6 11.56 6.99 3.69
CA GLU A 6 12.56 6.35 4.53
C GLU A 6 12.88 4.96 3.97
N VAL A 7 14.06 4.42 4.30
CA VAL A 7 14.51 3.11 3.79
C VAL A 7 13.51 1.99 4.11
N ARG A 8 12.92 2.00 5.30
CA ARG A 8 11.92 1.02 5.73
C ARG A 8 10.58 1.16 4.99
N GLU A 9 10.13 2.39 4.76
CA GLU A 9 8.91 2.69 4.01
C GLU A 9 9.07 2.29 2.54
N TYR A 10 10.20 2.62 1.93
CA TYR A 10 10.52 2.21 0.56
C TYR A 10 10.52 0.70 0.43
N LYS A 11 11.19 -0.03 1.33
CA LYS A 11 11.24 -1.50 1.29
C LYS A 11 9.84 -2.11 1.43
N LEU A 12 9.01 -1.57 2.33
CA LEU A 12 7.67 -2.09 2.56
C LEU A 12 6.75 -1.83 1.37
N LEU A 13 6.80 -0.64 0.79
CA LEU A 13 6.05 -0.31 -0.43
C LEU A 13 6.55 -1.12 -1.63
N ASP A 14 7.86 -1.29 -1.80
CA ASP A 14 8.43 -2.10 -2.90
C ASP A 14 7.99 -3.57 -2.81
N PHE A 15 7.92 -4.13 -1.60
CA PHE A 15 7.39 -5.48 -1.36
C PHE A 15 5.88 -5.56 -1.60
N LEU A 16 5.11 -4.56 -1.16
CA LEU A 16 3.67 -4.46 -1.46
C LEU A 16 3.42 -4.45 -2.99
N LEU A 17 4.28 -3.76 -3.74
CA LEU A 17 4.23 -3.75 -5.20
C LEU A 17 4.57 -5.13 -5.79
N ASP A 18 5.56 -5.86 -5.25
CA ASP A 18 5.89 -7.23 -5.71
C ASP A 18 4.74 -8.20 -5.52
N VAL A 19 4.10 -8.20 -4.34
CA VAL A 19 2.97 -9.13 -4.10
C VAL A 19 1.78 -8.83 -5.01
N ASN A 20 1.67 -7.61 -5.54
CA ASN A 20 0.66 -7.18 -6.49
C ASN A 20 1.06 -7.40 -7.96
N GLU A 21 2.31 -7.80 -8.28
CA GLU A 21 2.76 -8.06 -9.66
C GLU A 21 1.90 -9.08 -10.40
N PRO A 22 1.43 -10.19 -9.80
CA PRO A 22 0.54 -11.13 -10.47
C PRO A 22 -0.80 -10.53 -10.92
N LEU A 23 -1.27 -9.44 -10.30
CA LEU A 23 -2.55 -8.80 -10.62
C LEU A 23 -2.41 -7.73 -11.71
N TYR A 24 -1.27 -7.02 -11.76
CA TYR A 24 -1.10 -5.84 -12.61
C TYR A 24 0.04 -5.93 -13.62
N GLY A 25 0.83 -7.01 -13.57
CA GLY A 25 1.90 -7.30 -14.51
C GLY A 25 2.90 -6.16 -14.66
N HIS A 26 3.15 -5.75 -15.91
CA HIS A 26 4.18 -4.76 -16.24
C HIS A 26 4.00 -3.39 -15.58
N ARG A 27 2.77 -3.02 -15.17
CA ARG A 27 2.49 -1.75 -14.49
C ARG A 27 3.24 -1.63 -13.16
N VAL A 28 3.44 -2.74 -12.45
CA VAL A 28 4.24 -2.77 -11.22
C VAL A 28 5.66 -2.25 -11.44
N LYS A 29 6.28 -2.55 -12.59
CA LYS A 29 7.63 -2.05 -12.90
C LYS A 29 7.65 -0.52 -13.09
N ILE A 30 6.55 0.08 -13.55
CA ILE A 30 6.40 1.53 -13.68
C ILE A 30 6.28 2.14 -12.29
N TRP A 31 5.40 1.60 -11.44
CA TRP A 31 5.23 2.03 -10.06
C TRP A 31 6.51 1.91 -9.22
N LYS A 32 7.25 0.81 -9.38
CA LYS A 32 8.56 0.63 -8.75
C LYS A 32 9.59 1.67 -9.18
N LYS A 33 9.55 2.13 -10.43
CA LYS A 33 10.40 3.24 -10.88
C LYS A 33 9.96 4.56 -10.26
N GLN A 34 8.64 4.79 -10.17
CA GLN A 34 8.07 5.98 -9.56
C GLN A 34 8.51 6.13 -8.09
N ILE A 35 8.33 5.10 -7.26
CA ILE A 35 8.58 5.19 -5.81
C ILE A 35 10.08 5.37 -5.46
N LYS A 36 11.00 5.05 -6.38
CA LYS A 36 12.45 5.26 -6.17
C LYS A 36 12.84 6.73 -6.07
N THR A 37 12.07 7.61 -6.72
CA THR A 37 12.38 9.03 -6.82
C THR A 37 11.26 9.93 -6.32
N CYS A 38 10.16 9.34 -5.83
CA CYS A 38 9.03 10.13 -5.36
C CYS A 38 9.38 10.90 -4.08
N ARG A 39 8.62 11.97 -3.86
CA ARG A 39 8.55 12.63 -2.56
C ARG A 39 7.20 12.31 -1.95
N VAL A 40 7.16 12.24 -0.64
CA VAL A 40 5.96 12.00 0.15
C VAL A 40 5.75 13.09 1.19
N ARG A 41 4.51 13.22 1.64
CA ARG A 41 4.09 14.08 2.73
C ARG A 41 3.18 13.28 3.65
N GLU A 42 3.42 13.35 4.94
CA GLU A 42 2.43 12.88 5.93
C GLU A 42 1.22 13.83 5.91
N ILE A 43 0.04 13.27 5.71
CA ILE A 43 -1.21 14.03 5.59
C ILE A 43 -2.16 13.87 6.77
N ASP A 44 -1.95 12.87 7.62
CA ASP A 44 -2.71 12.69 8.87
C ASP A 44 -1.87 11.97 9.93
N THR A 45 -2.30 10.81 10.42
CA THR A 45 -1.58 9.97 11.37
C THR A 45 -0.20 9.56 10.80
N PRO A 46 0.79 9.28 11.67
CA PRO A 46 2.10 8.81 11.21
C PRO A 46 1.97 7.66 10.21
N TYR A 47 2.76 7.74 9.14
CA TYR A 47 2.75 6.76 8.04
C TYR A 47 1.51 6.73 7.13
N PHE A 48 0.59 7.70 7.23
CA PHE A 48 -0.33 8.03 6.15
C PHE A 48 0.35 8.99 5.17
N LEU A 49 0.99 8.42 4.15
CA LEU A 49 1.84 9.12 3.20
C LEU A 49 1.11 9.39 1.88
N ALA A 50 0.98 10.67 1.52
CA ALA A 50 0.61 11.08 0.17
C ALA A 50 1.86 11.29 -0.68
N VAL A 51 1.91 10.70 -1.87
CA VAL A 51 2.91 10.97 -2.89
C VAL A 51 2.68 12.37 -3.44
N CYS A 52 3.74 13.17 -3.52
CA CYS A 52 3.67 14.49 -4.10
C CYS A 52 3.81 14.38 -5.63
N HIS A 53 2.77 14.73 -6.36
CA HIS A 53 2.82 14.83 -7.81
C HIS A 53 3.00 16.29 -8.26
N GLU A 54 3.28 16.48 -9.55
CA GLU A 54 3.25 17.81 -10.16
C GLU A 54 1.79 18.30 -10.24
N ASP A 55 1.56 19.60 -10.11
CA ASP A 55 0.20 20.18 -10.09
C ASP A 55 -0.67 19.74 -11.28
N VAL A 56 -0.06 19.58 -12.46
CA VAL A 56 -0.76 19.12 -13.66
C VAL A 56 -1.29 17.69 -13.52
N VAL A 57 -0.53 16.83 -12.84
CA VAL A 57 -0.90 15.43 -12.60
C VAL A 57 -2.03 15.37 -11.58
N GLU A 58 -1.90 16.09 -10.46
CA GLU A 58 -2.93 16.20 -9.43
C GLU A 58 -4.27 16.69 -10.01
N GLN A 59 -4.24 17.75 -10.81
CA GLN A 59 -5.43 18.32 -11.45
C GLN A 59 -6.05 17.39 -12.51
N SER A 60 -5.25 16.47 -13.06
CA SER A 60 -5.71 15.49 -14.05
C SER A 60 -6.27 14.21 -13.42
N GLY A 61 -6.17 14.06 -12.09
CA GLY A 61 -6.69 12.93 -11.35
C GLY A 61 -8.19 12.72 -11.61
N CYS A 62 -8.58 11.53 -12.05
CA CYS A 62 -9.95 11.23 -12.46
C CYS A 62 -10.54 9.97 -11.80
N GLY A 63 -9.81 9.36 -10.88
CA GLY A 63 -10.26 8.20 -10.11
C GLY A 63 -9.19 7.73 -9.13
N ALA A 64 -9.59 6.89 -8.18
CA ALA A 64 -8.67 6.28 -7.24
C ALA A 64 -9.10 4.85 -6.91
N VAL A 65 -8.14 3.98 -6.63
CA VAL A 65 -8.41 2.59 -6.25
C VAL A 65 -7.29 2.02 -5.39
N THR A 66 -7.65 1.25 -4.36
CA THR A 66 -6.67 0.50 -3.56
C THR A 66 -6.10 -0.66 -4.37
N LEU A 67 -4.80 -0.95 -4.19
CA LEU A 67 -4.21 -2.16 -4.74
C LEU A 67 -4.97 -3.41 -4.27
N GLY A 68 -5.08 -4.39 -5.16
CA GLY A 68 -5.90 -5.58 -4.95
C GLY A 68 -5.40 -6.49 -3.85
N ARG A 69 -4.10 -6.43 -3.55
CA ARG A 69 -3.51 -7.06 -2.37
C ARG A 69 -3.04 -6.03 -1.37
N GLU A 70 -3.33 -6.34 -0.13
CA GLU A 70 -2.90 -5.63 1.07
C GLU A 70 -2.07 -6.56 1.95
N LEU A 71 -1.29 -5.99 2.86
CA LEU A 71 -0.45 -6.73 3.79
C LEU A 71 -0.94 -6.51 5.21
N ILE A 72 -0.91 -7.57 6.01
CA ILE A 72 -1.23 -7.52 7.44
C ILE A 72 0.02 -7.89 8.23
N ALA A 73 0.45 -6.96 9.09
CA ALA A 73 1.44 -7.22 10.14
C ALA A 73 0.75 -7.29 11.50
N ILE A 74 1.52 -7.63 12.54
CA ILE A 74 1.08 -7.58 13.94
C ILE A 74 2.02 -6.66 14.71
N ASP A 75 1.44 -5.68 15.41
CA ASP A 75 2.13 -4.85 16.39
C ASP A 75 1.48 -5.06 17.76
N GLN A 76 2.19 -5.68 18.70
CA GLN A 76 1.68 -5.98 20.05
C GLN A 76 0.32 -6.72 20.09
N SER A 77 0.11 -7.68 19.17
CA SER A 77 -1.15 -8.43 18.98
C SER A 77 -2.28 -7.63 18.32
N VAL A 78 -2.01 -6.41 17.86
CA VAL A 78 -2.96 -5.61 17.09
C VAL A 78 -2.61 -5.73 15.60
N PRO A 79 -3.58 -6.03 14.72
CA PRO A 79 -3.33 -6.01 13.29
C PRO A 79 -2.93 -4.63 12.80
N VAL A 80 -1.96 -4.61 11.90
CA VAL A 80 -1.54 -3.42 11.16
C VAL A 80 -1.84 -3.67 9.69
N LEU A 81 -2.70 -2.83 9.12
CA LEU A 81 -3.11 -2.85 7.73
C LEU A 81 -2.17 -1.98 6.90
N ILE A 82 -1.58 -2.56 5.86
CA ILE A 82 -0.63 -1.90 4.97
C ILE A 82 -1.15 -1.99 3.55
N TYR A 83 -1.38 -0.84 2.91
CA TYR A 83 -1.92 -0.77 1.57
C TYR A 83 -1.44 0.47 0.83
N ALA A 84 -1.65 0.49 -0.49
CA ALA A 84 -1.40 1.64 -1.32
C ALA A 84 -2.62 1.91 -2.21
N VAL A 85 -2.84 3.18 -2.51
CA VAL A 85 -3.89 3.66 -3.42
C VAL A 85 -3.22 4.15 -4.69
N LEU A 86 -3.82 3.81 -5.81
CA LEU A 86 -3.47 4.31 -7.12
C LEU A 86 -4.42 5.45 -7.51
N MET A 87 -3.89 6.51 -8.09
CA MET A 87 -4.67 7.54 -8.77
C MET A 87 -4.69 7.26 -10.27
N LYS A 88 -5.88 7.35 -10.88
CA LYS A 88 -6.05 7.34 -12.34
C LYS A 88 -5.78 8.73 -12.89
N THR A 89 -4.92 8.78 -13.89
CA THR A 89 -4.69 9.94 -14.75
C THR A 89 -5.24 9.64 -16.15
N PRO A 90 -5.31 10.62 -17.07
CA PRO A 90 -5.77 10.36 -18.44
C PRO A 90 -4.93 9.34 -19.21
N SER A 91 -3.66 9.14 -18.82
CA SER A 91 -2.72 8.27 -19.53
C SER A 91 -2.27 7.04 -18.74
N ASP A 92 -2.39 7.02 -17.41
CA ASP A 92 -1.87 5.92 -16.60
C ASP A 92 -2.50 5.85 -15.20
N TRP A 93 -2.20 4.78 -14.47
CA TRP A 93 -2.40 4.64 -13.03
C TRP A 93 -1.06 4.84 -12.31
N ILE A 94 -1.02 5.68 -11.28
CA ILE A 94 0.20 5.98 -10.51
C ILE A 94 -0.03 5.77 -9.03
N VAL A 95 1.03 5.44 -8.27
CA VAL A 95 0.94 5.32 -6.80
C VAL A 95 0.73 6.70 -6.21
N ASP A 96 -0.33 6.88 -5.43
CA ASP A 96 -0.77 8.17 -4.88
C ASP A 96 -0.69 8.18 -3.35
N ILE A 97 -1.16 7.11 -2.71
CA ILE A 97 -1.11 6.97 -1.24
C ILE A 97 -0.39 5.69 -0.87
N PHE A 98 0.39 5.75 0.19
CA PHE A 98 0.87 4.58 0.93
C PHE A 98 0.53 4.75 2.41
N ASN A 99 -0.14 3.75 3.00
CA ASN A 99 -0.61 3.81 4.37
C ASN A 99 -0.16 2.58 5.18
N VAL A 100 0.18 2.80 6.45
CA VAL A 100 0.47 1.77 7.45
C VAL A 100 -0.32 2.10 8.70
N ASP A 101 -1.46 1.44 8.87
CA ASP A 101 -2.46 1.79 9.86
C ASP A 101 -2.64 0.67 10.90
N ARG A 102 -2.54 1.03 12.18
CA ARG A 102 -2.78 0.10 13.28
C ARG A 102 -4.26 0.15 13.61
N LEU A 103 -4.95 -0.99 13.53
CA LEU A 103 -6.41 -1.00 13.50
C LEU A 103 -7.12 -0.59 14.81
N ASP A 104 -6.38 -0.37 15.90
CA ASP A 104 -6.90 0.22 17.13
C ASP A 104 -6.82 1.76 17.16
N GLY A 105 -6.24 2.40 16.12
CA GLY A 105 -6.07 3.84 16.00
C GLY A 105 -4.88 4.41 16.79
N GLU A 106 -4.11 3.57 17.48
CA GLU A 106 -2.94 3.98 18.23
C GLU A 106 -1.69 4.08 17.33
N ALA A 107 -0.67 4.80 17.81
CA ALA A 107 0.59 4.89 17.08
C ALA A 107 1.32 3.53 17.02
N LEU A 108 2.01 3.28 15.91
CA LEU A 108 2.87 2.10 15.76
C LEU A 108 3.98 2.10 16.80
N MET A 109 4.10 1.00 17.54
CA MET A 109 5.22 0.74 18.44
C MET A 109 6.39 0.11 17.68
N THR A 110 6.08 -0.77 16.72
CA THR A 110 7.06 -1.38 15.82
C THR A 110 6.64 -1.20 14.37
N TYR A 111 7.51 -0.60 13.56
CA TYR A 111 7.25 -0.48 12.12
C TYR A 111 7.40 -1.85 11.43
N PRO A 112 6.44 -2.28 10.59
CA PRO A 112 6.50 -3.58 9.92
C PRO A 112 7.73 -3.74 9.03
N GLU A 113 8.36 -4.91 9.08
CA GLU A 113 9.44 -5.27 8.16
C GLU A 113 8.88 -5.96 6.91
N ALA A 114 9.38 -5.58 5.74
CA ALA A 114 9.00 -6.18 4.47
C ALA A 114 9.45 -7.65 4.38
N GLY A 115 8.57 -8.56 3.96
CA GLY A 115 8.90 -9.95 3.70
C GLY A 115 7.83 -10.95 4.14
N ASP A 116 8.23 -12.21 4.27
CA ASP A 116 7.32 -13.35 4.49
C ASP A 116 6.61 -13.35 5.86
N GLY A 117 7.04 -12.51 6.80
CA GLY A 117 6.37 -12.31 8.08
C GLY A 117 5.03 -11.56 7.99
N LEU A 118 4.76 -10.96 6.83
CA LEU A 118 3.50 -10.28 6.53
C LEU A 118 2.49 -11.27 5.94
N MET A 119 1.25 -11.21 6.38
CA MET A 119 0.16 -11.96 5.74
C MET A 119 -0.32 -11.19 4.52
N ILE A 120 -0.50 -11.89 3.38
CA ILE A 120 -0.94 -11.28 2.13
C ILE A 120 -2.43 -11.58 1.96
N MET A 121 -3.23 -10.52 1.83
CA MET A 121 -4.67 -10.61 1.67
C MET A 121 -5.09 -10.13 0.28
N GLU A 122 -6.09 -10.79 -0.32
CA GLU A 122 -6.74 -10.40 -1.56
C GLU A 122 -8.25 -10.59 -1.38
N ALA A 123 -9.04 -9.55 -1.61
CA ALA A 123 -10.50 -9.59 -1.45
C ALA A 123 -10.96 -10.23 -0.12
N GLY A 124 -10.30 -9.88 0.99
CA GLY A 124 -10.63 -10.37 2.32
C GLY A 124 -10.19 -11.81 2.61
N LYS A 125 -9.47 -12.48 1.69
CA LYS A 125 -8.93 -13.83 1.86
C LYS A 125 -7.42 -13.86 1.92
N ARG A 126 -6.86 -14.77 2.72
CA ARG A 126 -5.41 -14.96 2.74
C ARG A 126 -4.96 -15.69 1.47
N VAL A 127 -4.03 -15.10 0.74
CA VAL A 127 -3.44 -15.68 -0.48
C VAL A 127 -1.96 -16.02 -0.34
N GLY A 128 -1.30 -15.64 0.76
CA GLY A 128 0.11 -15.97 0.99
C GLY A 128 0.69 -15.37 2.28
N GLY A 129 2.02 -15.49 2.43
CA GLY A 129 2.75 -14.94 3.56
C GLY A 129 2.48 -15.65 4.89
N ALA A 130 2.64 -14.93 6.00
CA ALA A 130 2.30 -15.42 7.34
C ALA A 130 0.80 -15.75 7.49
N ASP A 131 0.44 -16.54 8.50
CA ASP A 131 -0.96 -16.85 8.83
C ASP A 131 -1.36 -16.13 10.12
N TRP A 132 -2.02 -14.98 9.98
CA TRP A 132 -2.53 -14.18 11.09
C TRP A 132 -4.05 -14.26 11.23
N ARG A 133 -4.70 -15.30 10.68
CA ARG A 133 -6.17 -15.43 10.68
C ARG A 133 -6.80 -15.53 12.08
N SER A 134 -6.01 -15.86 13.10
CA SER A 134 -6.44 -15.83 14.50
C SER A 134 -6.60 -14.40 15.05
N VAL A 135 -5.96 -13.40 14.43
CA VAL A 135 -5.97 -11.99 14.85
C VAL A 135 -6.71 -11.12 13.83
N TYR A 136 -6.56 -11.39 12.54
CA TYR A 136 -7.24 -10.70 11.44
C TYR A 136 -8.03 -11.69 10.60
N GLY A 137 -9.34 -11.75 10.83
CA GLY A 137 -10.23 -12.71 10.21
C GLY A 137 -10.43 -12.48 8.70
N GLU A 138 -10.79 -13.55 8.00
CA GLU A 138 -11.17 -13.45 6.59
C GLU A 138 -12.60 -12.89 6.45
N SER A 139 -12.84 -12.22 5.31
CA SER A 139 -14.16 -11.73 4.90
C SER A 139 -14.40 -12.03 3.43
N ASP A 140 -15.67 -12.07 3.02
CA ASP A 140 -16.04 -12.22 1.61
C ASP A 140 -16.21 -10.83 0.99
N LEU A 141 -15.10 -10.25 0.54
CA LEU A 141 -15.12 -8.98 -0.19
C LEU A 141 -15.22 -9.23 -1.71
N PRO A 142 -15.74 -8.26 -2.48
CA PRO A 142 -15.72 -8.35 -3.92
C PRO A 142 -14.28 -8.46 -4.45
N PRO A 143 -14.08 -9.07 -5.63
CA PRO A 143 -12.75 -9.17 -6.23
C PRO A 143 -12.13 -7.79 -6.47
N PRO A 144 -10.80 -7.69 -6.52
CA PRO A 144 -10.13 -6.43 -6.79
C PRO A 144 -10.60 -5.80 -8.11
N ALA A 145 -10.62 -4.47 -8.16
CA ALA A 145 -10.90 -3.76 -9.39
C ALA A 145 -9.86 -4.11 -10.46
N ILE A 146 -10.33 -4.45 -11.65
CA ILE A 146 -9.49 -4.56 -12.83
C ILE A 146 -9.24 -3.14 -13.33
N LEU A 147 -7.95 -2.79 -13.44
CA LEU A 147 -7.54 -1.48 -13.93
C LEU A 147 -7.67 -1.45 -15.46
N GLU A 148 -8.75 -0.85 -15.98
CA GLU A 148 -8.89 -0.51 -17.40
C GLU A 148 -7.83 0.52 -17.81
#